data_AF-A0A968LBP2-F1
#
_entry.id   AF-A0A968LBP2-F1
#
_cell.length_a   1.000
_cell.length_b   1.000
_cell.length_c   1.000
_cell.angle_alpha   90.00
_cell.angle_beta   90.00
_cell.angle_gamma   90.00
#
_symmetry.space_group_name_H-M   'P 1'
#
loop_
_entity.id
_entity.type
_entity.pdbx_description
1 polymer ?
#
loop_
_entity_poly.entity_id
_entity_poly.type
_entity_poly.pdbx_seq_one_letter_code
_entity_poly.pdbx_strand_id
1 'polypeptide(L)'
;MKIVRTIGMALIVLILPILAQAEGLGNARLSLMDGDVQIKPEDSSEWIPGSINMPLREGDRIWVPDRGRAEVQLSSGSQVRLDEMSSLEILNLDRDSAQFYVSEGSAYVNCMAGRERMIQVDGPLASVRAYDRAAFGVDVSNSGITDVSVYRGSVDVESRSGRTTVNAGKTLSLSDDYADIAPLGGQDDWERWNMDRDRRFGERRYTSTQYLPNELDAYAGDFEDNGRWVNAPGYGYVWTPTVSVSAGWSPYRNGRWCWVGNDYVWVGYEPWGWAPYHYGRWSFVASIGWFWVPPVRGAVYWGPGFVGWVSTPTYVAWVPLAPGETYYGHGNYGPNSVNITNVNVNQVVVKNVYKNVYVNNGVTVVHHDTFVKGKRVDYKMDRNPFLQEKVHIGRPDIKPERETRMPVVREIPRTKEPPQRIREVKVQELRKQRPVVRERDRSVFSPNEPEKRLKVKTLDTPQQRKRFREEDRQKMQPEKQRQEERKGGPAERKQDMKPGRPLPSEQKEMERQRSRETRPPDAGRPEQKQMKEEQRRERAAEPAPQKQKKEMQQDKPLPSEQKQQEKNKKVREPGKEDLREEGMPEPPGQERRNGR
;
A
#
# COMPACT_ATOMS: atom_id res chain seq x y z
N MET A 1 71.25 -1.16 -28.33
CA MET A 1 70.36 -1.94 -27.42
C MET A 1 69.24 -1.00 -26.96
N LYS A 2 67.96 -1.41 -26.81
CA LYS A 2 67.38 -2.20 -25.68
C LYS A 2 67.83 -1.61 -24.32
N ILE A 3 66.96 -1.30 -23.34
CA ILE A 3 65.66 -1.91 -22.96
C ILE A 3 64.59 -0.83 -22.64
N VAL A 4 63.30 -1.19 -22.82
CA VAL A 4 62.11 -0.38 -22.47
C VAL A 4 61.68 -0.61 -21.00
N ARG A 5 61.27 0.45 -20.29
CA ARG A 5 60.36 0.35 -19.13
C ARG A 5 59.37 1.53 -19.08
N THR A 6 58.25 1.37 -19.78
CA THR A 6 57.05 2.21 -19.63
C THR A 6 56.29 1.81 -18.36
N ILE A 7 56.12 2.73 -17.41
CA ILE A 7 55.16 2.56 -16.30
C ILE A 7 53.81 3.13 -16.75
N GLY A 8 53.07 2.35 -17.53
CA GLY A 8 51.69 2.65 -17.90
C GLY A 8 50.74 2.22 -16.78
N MET A 9 50.60 3.03 -15.72
CA MET A 9 49.59 2.76 -14.68
C MET A 9 48.20 3.10 -15.22
N ALA A 10 47.62 2.16 -15.95
CA ALA A 10 46.25 2.26 -16.45
C ALA A 10 45.27 2.25 -15.27
N LEU A 11 44.81 3.45 -14.89
CA LEU A 11 43.76 3.62 -13.90
C LEU A 11 42.43 3.13 -14.49
N ILE A 12 42.17 1.83 -14.37
CA ILE A 12 40.87 1.25 -14.68
C ILE A 12 39.90 1.73 -13.59
N VAL A 13 39.33 2.92 -13.81
CA VAL A 13 38.15 3.37 -13.10
C VAL A 13 37.01 2.45 -13.57
N LEU A 14 36.81 1.38 -12.82
CA LEU A 14 35.63 0.53 -12.93
C LEU A 14 34.43 1.37 -12.48
N ILE A 15 33.89 2.16 -13.40
CA ILE A 15 32.56 2.76 -13.29
C ILE A 15 31.58 1.59 -13.37
N LEU A 16 31.41 0.90 -12.24
CA LEU A 16 30.23 0.11 -11.99
C LEU A 16 29.05 1.04 -12.25
N PRO A 17 28.15 0.72 -13.21
CA PRO A 17 26.91 1.47 -13.30
C PRO A 17 26.21 1.28 -11.97
N ILE A 18 26.07 2.35 -11.20
CA ILE A 18 25.25 2.34 -9.98
C ILE A 18 23.85 1.99 -10.48
N LEU A 19 23.45 0.75 -10.21
CA LEU A 19 22.12 0.27 -10.51
C LEU A 19 21.17 0.96 -9.55
N ALA A 20 20.73 2.14 -9.96
CA ALA A 20 19.51 2.79 -9.48
C ALA A 20 18.32 1.87 -9.81
N GLN A 21 18.19 0.81 -9.03
CA GLN A 21 16.91 0.19 -8.78
C GLN A 21 16.01 1.24 -8.12
N ALA A 22 14.69 1.15 -8.34
CA ALA A 22 13.75 2.00 -7.62
C ALA A 22 13.97 1.82 -6.10
N GLU A 23 14.43 2.87 -5.43
CA GLU A 23 15.08 2.80 -4.12
C GLU A 23 14.09 2.45 -2.99
N GLY A 24 13.90 1.15 -2.74
CA GLY A 24 13.10 0.60 -1.64
C GLY A 24 11.58 0.81 -1.73
N LEU A 25 11.10 1.75 -2.56
CA LEU A 25 9.70 2.24 -2.55
C LEU A 25 8.63 1.14 -2.74
N GLY A 26 8.96 0.02 -3.38
CA GLY A 26 8.05 -1.12 -3.56
C GLY A 26 7.96 -2.09 -2.36
N ASN A 27 8.73 -1.87 -1.29
CA ASN A 27 8.81 -2.80 -0.17
C ASN A 27 7.73 -2.56 0.91
N ALA A 28 7.17 -1.35 1.03
CA ALA A 28 6.09 -1.05 1.97
C ALA A 28 5.12 0.04 1.47
N ARG A 29 3.86 -0.06 1.91
CA ARG A 29 2.85 1.01 1.80
C ARG A 29 2.16 1.29 3.12
N LEU A 30 1.59 2.48 3.27
CA LEU A 30 0.48 2.71 4.20
C LEU A 30 -0.79 2.08 3.57
N SER A 31 -1.25 0.94 4.09
CA SER A 31 -2.39 0.15 3.54
C SER A 31 -3.72 0.48 4.20
N LEU A 32 -3.70 0.91 5.46
CA LEU A 32 -4.85 1.49 6.17
C LEU A 32 -4.39 2.71 6.94
N MET A 33 -5.25 3.72 6.98
CA MET A 33 -5.22 4.78 7.98
C MET A 33 -6.63 5.09 8.47
N ASP A 34 -6.74 5.48 9.72
CA ASP A 34 -7.89 6.15 10.31
C ASP A 34 -7.39 7.41 11.04
N GLY A 35 -8.20 8.46 11.07
CA GLY A 35 -7.82 9.76 11.62
C GLY A 35 -6.63 10.44 10.90
N ASP A 36 -5.85 11.20 11.67
CA ASP A 36 -4.86 12.15 11.15
C ASP A 36 -3.41 11.62 11.17
N VAL A 37 -3.21 10.42 10.64
CA VAL A 37 -1.88 9.81 10.44
C VAL A 37 -0.97 10.76 9.65
N GLN A 38 0.25 10.94 10.15
CA GLN A 38 1.28 11.79 9.56
C GLN A 38 2.53 10.99 9.25
N ILE A 39 3.19 11.34 8.15
CA ILE A 39 4.47 10.80 7.72
C ILE A 39 5.49 11.94 7.76
N LYS A 40 6.72 11.67 8.20
CA LYS A 40 7.88 12.54 7.94
C LYS A 40 8.90 11.76 7.10
N PRO A 41 9.00 12.02 5.79
CA PRO A 41 9.99 11.40 4.92
C PRO A 41 11.42 11.72 5.37
N GLU A 42 12.38 10.81 5.14
CA GLU A 42 13.79 11.02 5.50
C GLU A 42 14.40 12.29 4.87
N ASP A 43 14.03 12.60 3.63
CA ASP A 43 14.46 13.79 2.89
C ASP A 43 13.57 15.02 3.14
N SER A 44 12.85 15.05 4.27
CA SER A 44 11.97 16.13 4.71
C SER A 44 12.28 16.55 6.14
N SER A 45 12.40 17.87 6.37
CA SER A 45 12.38 18.43 7.73
C SER A 45 10.98 18.43 8.34
N GLU A 46 9.93 18.38 7.50
CA GLU A 46 8.53 18.52 7.87
C GLU A 46 7.76 17.20 7.97
N TRP A 47 6.74 17.19 8.84
CA TRP A 47 5.67 16.21 8.84
C TRP A 47 4.59 16.59 7.81
N ILE A 48 4.07 15.61 7.08
CA ILE A 48 3.03 15.74 6.07
C ILE A 48 1.85 14.80 6.36
N PRO A 49 0.62 15.09 5.89
CA PRO A 49 -0.50 14.17 6.01
C PRO A 49 -0.24 12.87 5.24
N GLY A 50 -0.53 11.72 5.85
CA GLY A 50 -0.50 10.43 5.18
C GLY A 50 -1.69 10.22 4.22
N SER A 51 -1.58 9.18 3.39
CA SER A 51 -2.65 8.63 2.56
C SER A 51 -2.50 7.12 2.46
N ILE A 52 -3.61 6.39 2.28
CA ILE A 52 -3.53 5.01 1.79
C ILE A 52 -2.80 4.96 0.45
N ASN A 53 -2.14 3.83 0.18
CA ASN A 53 -1.22 3.58 -0.94
C ASN A 53 0.00 4.50 -1.01
N MET A 54 0.25 5.35 -0.01
CA MET A 54 1.52 6.08 0.06
C MET A 54 2.68 5.08 0.22
N PRO A 55 3.69 5.08 -0.68
CA PRO A 55 4.90 4.30 -0.49
C PRO A 55 5.62 4.74 0.78
N LEU A 56 6.24 3.80 1.47
CA LEU A 56 7.06 4.06 2.65
C LEU A 56 8.45 3.46 2.44
N ARG A 57 9.49 4.18 2.86
CA ARG A 57 10.88 3.75 2.72
C ARG A 57 11.66 3.84 4.03
N GLU A 58 12.87 3.32 3.98
CA GLU A 58 13.88 3.47 5.02
C GLU A 58 14.14 4.95 5.35
N GLY A 59 14.23 5.26 6.65
CA GLY A 59 14.38 6.63 7.18
C GLY A 59 13.04 7.35 7.44
N ASP A 60 11.96 6.95 6.77
CA ASP A 60 10.65 7.58 6.99
C ASP A 60 10.12 7.30 8.41
N ARG A 61 9.35 8.26 8.94
CA ARG A 61 8.71 8.19 10.25
C ARG A 61 7.20 8.31 10.15
N ILE A 62 6.48 7.62 11.03
CA ILE A 62 5.02 7.62 11.15
C ILE A 62 4.63 8.13 12.53
N TRP A 63 3.64 9.03 12.58
CA TRP A 63 2.98 9.44 13.81
C TRP A 63 1.46 9.24 13.68
N VAL A 64 0.87 8.60 14.69
CA VAL A 64 -0.57 8.36 14.81
C VAL A 64 -1.11 9.14 16.01
N PRO A 65 -1.86 10.24 15.81
CA PRO A 65 -2.40 11.06 16.90
C PRO A 65 -3.56 10.40 17.65
N ASP A 66 -4.22 11.15 18.55
CA ASP A 66 -5.48 10.73 19.18
C ASP A 66 -6.53 10.29 18.14
N ARG A 67 -7.24 9.20 18.44
CA ARG A 67 -8.26 8.57 17.59
C ARG A 67 -7.80 8.28 16.16
N GLY A 68 -6.50 8.04 15.95
CA GLY A 68 -5.95 7.54 14.69
C GLY A 68 -5.56 6.06 14.77
N ARG A 69 -5.43 5.42 13.61
CA ARG A 69 -4.80 4.09 13.45
C ARG A 69 -4.03 4.03 12.13
N ALA A 70 -3.00 3.20 12.05
CA ALA A 70 -2.27 2.95 10.81
C ALA A 70 -1.97 1.46 10.60
N GLU A 71 -1.83 1.04 9.35
CA GLU A 71 -1.24 -0.24 8.95
C GLU A 71 -0.20 0.00 7.85
N VAL A 72 1.04 -0.35 8.14
CA VAL A 72 2.10 -0.56 7.16
C VAL A 72 1.98 -2.00 6.66
N GLN A 73 1.77 -2.18 5.36
CA GLN A 73 1.85 -3.50 4.72
C GLN A 73 3.17 -3.62 3.98
N LEU A 74 3.84 -4.75 4.18
CA LEU A 74 5.10 -5.09 3.50
C LEU A 74 4.85 -5.96 2.26
N SER A 75 5.75 -5.89 1.29
CA SER A 75 5.77 -6.78 0.11
C SER A 75 5.90 -8.27 0.48
N SER A 76 6.41 -8.57 1.68
CA SER A 76 6.43 -9.91 2.25
C SER A 76 5.06 -10.45 2.69
N GLY A 77 3.99 -9.64 2.60
CA GLY A 77 2.65 -9.96 3.08
C GLY A 77 2.45 -9.79 4.60
N SER A 78 3.47 -9.33 5.32
CA SER A 78 3.39 -9.01 6.75
C SER A 78 2.80 -7.61 6.99
N GLN A 79 2.20 -7.40 8.16
CA GLN A 79 1.63 -6.12 8.57
C GLN A 79 2.24 -5.62 9.89
N VAL A 80 2.51 -4.32 9.96
CA VAL A 80 2.84 -3.59 11.21
C VAL A 80 1.78 -2.51 11.39
N ARG A 81 1.10 -2.49 12.54
CA ARG A 81 -0.02 -1.59 12.81
C ARG A 81 0.24 -0.76 14.05
N LEU A 82 -0.29 0.45 14.06
CA LEU A 82 -0.16 1.42 15.15
C LEU A 82 -1.55 1.86 15.64
N ASP A 83 -1.75 1.87 16.96
CA ASP A 83 -2.95 2.45 17.59
C ASP A 83 -2.76 3.97 17.78
N GLU A 84 -3.72 4.65 18.42
CA GLU A 84 -3.57 6.09 18.72
C GLU A 84 -2.36 6.39 19.62
N MET A 85 -1.84 7.63 19.54
CA MET A 85 -0.69 8.12 20.31
C MET A 85 0.58 7.27 20.16
N SER A 86 0.88 6.86 18.92
CA SER A 86 1.98 5.94 18.61
C SER A 86 2.93 6.46 17.52
N SER A 87 4.23 6.22 17.70
CA SER A 87 5.30 6.59 16.76
C SER A 87 6.02 5.36 16.21
N LEU A 88 6.48 5.43 14.96
CA LEU A 88 7.25 4.37 14.31
C LEU A 88 8.31 4.96 13.37
N GLU A 89 9.57 4.63 13.59
CA GLU A 89 10.68 4.93 12.69
C GLU A 89 11.00 3.69 11.84
N ILE A 90 11.17 3.84 10.52
CA ILE A 90 11.60 2.74 9.63
C ILE A 90 13.14 2.73 9.55
N LEU A 91 13.79 1.79 10.23
CA LEU A 91 15.26 1.73 10.34
C LEU A 91 15.93 0.99 9.17
N ASN A 92 15.26 -0.03 8.61
CA ASN A 92 15.74 -0.85 7.49
C ASN A 92 14.53 -1.39 6.72
N LEU A 93 14.55 -1.38 5.38
CA LEU A 93 13.43 -1.88 4.58
C LEU A 93 13.88 -2.62 3.29
N ASP A 94 14.33 -3.86 3.45
CA ASP A 94 14.72 -4.75 2.35
C ASP A 94 13.59 -5.71 1.95
N ARG A 95 13.81 -6.45 0.86
CA ARG A 95 12.98 -7.59 0.42
C ARG A 95 12.79 -8.65 1.53
N ASP A 96 13.83 -8.89 2.33
CA ASP A 96 13.89 -10.02 3.27
C ASP A 96 14.09 -9.61 4.74
N SER A 97 14.29 -8.32 5.02
CA SER A 97 14.35 -7.82 6.40
C SER A 97 13.77 -6.42 6.55
N ALA A 98 12.77 -6.29 7.41
CA ALA A 98 12.24 -5.00 7.86
C ALA A 98 12.61 -4.77 9.34
N GLN A 99 13.08 -3.56 9.64
CA GLN A 99 13.44 -3.13 10.98
C GLN A 99 12.70 -1.83 11.30
N PHE A 100 12.02 -1.81 12.44
CA PHE A 100 11.29 -0.67 12.94
C PHE A 100 11.77 -0.32 14.34
N TYR A 101 11.63 0.95 14.72
CA TYR A 101 11.78 1.39 16.11
C TYR A 101 10.47 2.02 16.57
N VAL A 102 10.00 1.64 17.76
CA VAL A 102 8.84 2.23 18.43
C VAL A 102 9.35 3.12 19.54
N SER A 103 9.34 4.43 19.32
CA SER A 103 9.77 5.40 20.34
C SER A 103 8.76 5.52 21.49
N GLU A 104 7.46 5.49 21.19
CA GLU A 104 6.34 5.43 22.15
C GLU A 104 5.06 4.84 21.51
N GLY A 105 4.16 4.33 22.36
CA GLY A 105 2.81 3.90 21.98
C GLY A 105 2.67 2.39 21.79
N SER A 106 1.77 1.99 20.89
CA SER A 106 1.33 0.59 20.72
C SER A 106 1.51 0.12 19.27
N ALA A 107 2.41 -0.83 19.05
CA ALA A 107 2.59 -1.51 17.78
C ALA A 107 2.05 -2.96 17.84
N TYR A 108 1.42 -3.42 16.76
CA TYR A 108 1.06 -4.82 16.55
C TYR A 108 1.66 -5.33 15.24
N VAL A 109 2.34 -6.47 15.28
CA VAL A 109 2.96 -7.09 14.10
C VAL A 109 2.30 -8.44 13.83
N ASN A 110 1.73 -8.58 12.63
CA ASN A 110 1.43 -9.88 12.04
C ASN A 110 2.57 -10.25 11.09
N CYS A 111 3.54 -10.99 11.61
CA CYS A 111 4.69 -11.48 10.86
C CYS A 111 4.26 -12.69 10.02
N MET A 112 4.16 -12.49 8.71
CA MET A 112 3.87 -13.54 7.73
C MET A 112 5.15 -14.16 7.15
N ALA A 113 6.32 -13.69 7.59
CA ALA A 113 7.63 -14.16 7.17
C ALA A 113 7.84 -15.66 7.46
N GLY A 114 8.61 -16.31 6.58
CA GLY A 114 9.09 -17.67 6.79
C GLY A 114 10.20 -17.99 5.81
N ARG A 115 11.23 -18.69 6.30
CA ARG A 115 12.51 -19.00 5.63
C ARG A 115 13.22 -17.76 5.06
N GLU A 116 14.30 -17.38 5.72
CA GLU A 116 15.22 -16.28 5.37
C GLU A 116 14.64 -14.85 5.49
N ARG A 117 13.33 -14.69 5.68
CA ARG A 117 12.70 -13.39 5.99
C ARG A 117 12.53 -13.15 7.49
N MET A 118 12.70 -11.89 7.93
CA MET A 118 12.58 -11.49 9.34
C MET A 118 11.96 -10.10 9.54
N ILE A 119 11.39 -9.87 10.73
CA ILE A 119 11.02 -8.54 11.24
C ILE A 119 11.68 -8.30 12.59
N GLN A 120 12.29 -7.12 12.77
CA GLN A 120 12.84 -6.63 14.03
C GLN A 120 12.08 -5.37 14.46
N VAL A 121 11.60 -5.34 15.70
CA VAL A 121 10.98 -4.18 16.33
C VAL A 121 11.79 -3.79 17.55
N ASP A 122 12.51 -2.69 17.43
CA ASP A 122 13.34 -2.13 18.49
C ASP A 122 12.56 -1.09 19.31
N GLY A 123 13.03 -0.84 20.52
CA GLY A 123 12.61 0.27 21.37
C GLY A 123 13.74 0.73 22.29
N PRO A 124 13.43 1.57 23.30
CA PRO A 124 14.42 2.10 24.23
C PRO A 124 15.22 1.02 24.97
N LEU A 125 14.52 0.02 25.52
CA LEU A 125 15.10 -1.05 26.36
C LEU A 125 15.26 -2.40 25.65
N ALA A 126 14.49 -2.65 24.59
CA ALA A 126 14.32 -3.97 23.98
C ALA A 126 14.56 -4.00 22.47
N SER A 127 14.84 -5.20 21.95
CA SER A 127 14.78 -5.58 20.53
C SER A 127 13.99 -6.87 20.40
N VAL A 128 12.91 -6.85 19.62
CA VAL A 128 12.00 -7.99 19.41
C VAL A 128 12.18 -8.52 17.99
N ARG A 129 12.67 -9.76 17.85
CA ARG A 129 13.04 -10.38 16.57
C ARG A 129 12.13 -11.56 16.25
N ALA A 130 11.48 -11.50 15.09
CA ALA A 130 10.57 -12.51 14.56
C ALA A 130 11.12 -13.10 13.25
N TYR A 131 11.64 -14.32 13.33
CA TYR A 131 12.23 -15.08 12.20
C TYR A 131 11.28 -16.10 11.56
N ASP A 132 10.14 -16.34 12.21
CA ASP A 132 9.10 -17.28 11.81
C ASP A 132 7.73 -16.60 11.90
N ARG A 133 6.66 -17.27 11.43
CA ARG A 133 5.31 -16.72 11.44
C ARG A 133 4.81 -16.49 12.87
N ALA A 134 4.69 -15.23 13.26
CA ALA A 134 4.35 -14.81 14.61
C ALA A 134 3.32 -13.68 14.58
N ALA A 135 2.56 -13.52 15.66
CA ALA A 135 1.73 -12.34 15.89
C ALA A 135 1.97 -11.83 17.31
N PHE A 136 2.38 -10.58 17.44
CA PHE A 136 2.81 -10.00 18.71
C PHE A 136 2.53 -8.50 18.78
N GLY A 137 2.36 -8.00 19.99
CA GLY A 137 2.31 -6.57 20.31
C GLY A 137 3.59 -6.12 21.01
N VAL A 138 3.98 -4.88 20.76
CA VAL A 138 5.05 -4.15 21.46
C VAL A 138 4.45 -2.83 21.94
N ASP A 139 4.31 -2.68 23.24
CA ASP A 139 3.77 -1.49 23.89
C ASP A 139 4.90 -0.77 24.64
N VAL A 140 5.18 0.49 24.29
CA VAL A 140 6.33 1.28 24.80
C VAL A 140 5.83 2.54 25.53
N SER A 141 6.24 2.68 26.79
CA SER A 141 5.91 3.85 27.61
C SER A 141 6.86 5.04 27.36
N ASN A 142 6.42 6.23 27.77
CA ASN A 142 7.25 7.45 27.80
C ASN A 142 8.54 7.31 28.65
N SER A 143 8.60 6.33 29.55
CA SER A 143 9.78 6.02 30.38
C SER A 143 10.56 4.79 29.87
N GLY A 144 10.30 4.33 28.64
CA GLY A 144 11.00 3.21 28.01
C GLY A 144 10.57 1.81 28.44
N ILE A 145 9.77 1.67 29.51
CA ILE A 145 9.16 0.40 29.92
C ILE A 145 8.44 -0.21 28.71
N THR A 146 8.72 -1.48 28.42
CA THR A 146 8.26 -2.17 27.21
C THR A 146 7.58 -3.49 27.56
N ASP A 147 6.32 -3.64 27.14
CA ASP A 147 5.59 -4.90 27.19
C ASP A 147 5.62 -5.58 25.81
N VAL A 148 6.00 -6.86 25.76
CA VAL A 148 6.00 -7.69 24.55
C VAL A 148 5.00 -8.84 24.73
N SER A 149 3.88 -8.78 24.01
CA SER A 149 2.75 -9.72 24.17
C SER A 149 2.60 -10.61 22.95
N VAL A 150 2.76 -11.94 23.09
CA VAL A 150 2.78 -12.87 21.95
C VAL A 150 1.47 -13.65 21.84
N TYR A 151 0.77 -13.46 20.72
CA TYR A 151 -0.52 -14.07 20.41
C TYR A 151 -0.40 -15.34 19.56
N ARG A 152 0.64 -15.44 18.72
CA ARG A 152 0.88 -16.56 17.80
C ARG A 152 2.38 -16.75 17.58
N GLY A 153 2.83 -18.01 17.46
CA GLY A 153 4.25 -18.32 17.26
C GLY A 153 5.11 -17.98 18.47
N SER A 154 6.32 -17.48 18.21
CA SER A 154 7.30 -17.05 19.22
C SER A 154 8.14 -15.90 18.66
N VAL A 155 8.67 -15.06 19.55
CA VAL A 155 9.66 -14.02 19.21
C VAL A 155 10.81 -14.06 20.20
N ASP A 156 12.01 -13.69 19.73
CA ASP A 156 13.14 -13.47 20.63
C ASP A 156 13.14 -12.01 21.08
N VAL A 157 13.23 -11.79 22.39
CA VAL A 157 13.35 -10.47 23.00
C VAL A 157 14.71 -10.33 23.66
N GLU A 158 15.48 -9.37 23.18
CA GLU A 158 16.80 -9.02 23.70
C GLU A 158 16.75 -7.67 24.41
N SER A 159 17.49 -7.54 25.50
CA SER A 159 17.82 -6.27 26.17
C SER A 159 19.32 -6.26 26.51
N ARG A 160 19.82 -5.13 27.05
CA ARG A 160 21.22 -5.01 27.49
C ARG A 160 21.65 -6.05 28.53
N SER A 161 20.71 -6.61 29.30
CA SER A 161 20.98 -7.63 30.32
C SER A 161 20.84 -9.07 29.82
N GLY A 162 20.35 -9.27 28.59
CA GLY A 162 20.34 -10.57 27.91
C GLY A 162 19.12 -10.81 27.01
N ARG A 163 19.03 -12.02 26.44
CA ARG A 163 17.94 -12.47 25.57
C ARG A 163 17.06 -13.55 26.21
N THR A 164 15.78 -13.58 25.84
CA THR A 164 14.85 -14.68 26.07
C THR A 164 13.92 -14.85 24.87
N THR A 165 13.47 -16.07 24.58
CA THR A 165 12.33 -16.30 23.68
C THR A 165 11.02 -16.14 24.47
N VAL A 166 10.04 -15.45 23.88
CA VAL A 166 8.66 -15.33 24.39
C VAL A 166 7.73 -16.11 23.46
N ASN A 167 6.96 -17.02 24.02
CA ASN A 167 6.05 -17.91 23.28
C ASN A 167 4.61 -17.41 23.33
N ALA A 168 3.80 -17.81 22.35
CA ALA A 168 2.36 -17.53 22.32
C ALA A 168 1.68 -17.91 23.65
N GLY A 169 0.81 -17.02 24.14
CA GLY A 169 0.20 -17.18 25.47
C GLY A 169 0.99 -16.53 26.61
N LYS A 170 2.07 -15.77 26.32
CA LYS A 170 2.85 -15.01 27.30
C LYS A 170 3.02 -13.53 26.95
N THR A 171 3.10 -12.69 27.99
CA THR A 171 3.63 -11.31 27.93
C THR A 171 4.92 -11.24 28.74
N LEU A 172 5.94 -10.59 28.20
CA LEU A 172 7.17 -10.21 28.90
C LEU A 172 7.16 -8.68 29.12
N SER A 173 7.33 -8.26 30.37
CA SER A 173 7.37 -6.85 30.77
C SER A 173 8.78 -6.47 31.20
N LEU A 174 9.33 -5.41 30.60
CA LEU A 174 10.73 -4.99 30.74
C LEU A 174 10.87 -3.56 31.25
N SER A 175 11.74 -3.38 32.23
CA SER A 175 12.31 -2.08 32.65
C SER A 175 13.83 -2.20 32.79
N ASP A 176 14.51 -1.14 33.24
CA ASP A 176 15.94 -1.24 33.60
C ASP A 176 16.17 -2.15 34.83
N ASP A 177 15.21 -2.26 35.75
CA ASP A 177 15.33 -3.00 37.02
C ASP A 177 14.79 -4.44 36.98
N TYR A 178 13.83 -4.75 36.09
CA TYR A 178 13.15 -6.05 36.07
C TYR A 178 12.82 -6.57 34.67
N ALA A 179 12.69 -7.90 34.59
CA ALA A 179 12.12 -8.63 33.47
C ALA A 179 11.16 -9.70 34.01
N ASP A 180 9.86 -9.46 33.91
CA ASP A 180 8.81 -10.34 34.44
C ASP A 180 8.01 -10.97 33.27
N ILE A 181 7.77 -12.28 33.29
CA ILE A 181 6.95 -12.99 32.28
C ILE A 181 5.70 -13.61 32.90
N ALA A 182 4.54 -13.29 32.33
CA ALA A 182 3.23 -13.72 32.79
C ALA A 182 2.42 -14.37 31.64
N PRO A 183 1.32 -15.10 31.91
CA PRO A 183 0.32 -15.40 30.88
C PRO A 183 -0.24 -14.11 30.26
N LEU A 184 -0.77 -14.19 29.03
CA LEU A 184 -1.50 -13.06 28.44
C LEU A 184 -2.66 -12.62 29.36
N GLY A 185 -2.88 -11.31 29.46
CA GLY A 185 -4.10 -10.75 30.04
C GLY A 185 -5.32 -10.95 29.15
N GLY A 186 -6.47 -10.45 29.60
CA GLY A 186 -7.68 -10.37 28.78
C GLY A 186 -7.49 -9.42 27.59
N GLN A 187 -8.11 -9.76 26.45
CA GLN A 187 -7.98 -9.00 25.19
C GLN A 187 -8.74 -7.68 25.22
N ASP A 188 -8.04 -6.57 25.00
CA ASP A 188 -8.66 -5.25 24.79
C ASP A 188 -9.22 -5.07 23.36
N ASP A 189 -9.81 -3.91 23.10
CA ASP A 189 -10.46 -3.62 21.80
C ASP A 189 -9.46 -3.45 20.65
N TRP A 190 -8.19 -3.14 20.91
CA TRP A 190 -7.13 -3.11 19.89
C TRP A 190 -6.66 -4.51 19.55
N GLU A 191 -6.44 -5.36 20.55
CA GLU A 191 -6.10 -6.77 20.35
C GLU A 191 -7.22 -7.47 19.57
N ARG A 192 -8.49 -7.23 19.95
CA ARG A 192 -9.66 -7.78 19.26
C ARG A 192 -9.77 -7.28 17.81
N TRP A 193 -9.55 -5.99 17.56
CA TRP A 193 -9.55 -5.41 16.21
C TRP A 193 -8.42 -5.99 15.34
N ASN A 194 -7.23 -6.18 15.91
CA ASN A 194 -6.09 -6.80 15.24
C ASN A 194 -6.35 -8.27 14.89
N MET A 195 -6.88 -9.05 15.83
CA MET A 195 -7.19 -10.46 15.59
C MET A 195 -8.30 -10.65 14.56
N ASP A 196 -9.31 -9.77 14.52
CA ASP A 196 -10.30 -9.80 13.44
C ASP A 196 -9.71 -9.39 12.09
N ARG A 197 -8.83 -8.37 12.05
CA ARG A 197 -8.15 -7.96 10.82
C ARG A 197 -7.23 -9.06 10.28
N ASP A 198 -6.46 -9.70 11.16
CA ASP A 198 -5.64 -10.88 10.85
C ASP A 198 -6.49 -12.03 10.31
N ARG A 199 -7.66 -12.30 10.90
CA ARG A 199 -8.56 -13.37 10.46
C ARG A 199 -8.93 -13.22 8.98
N ARG A 200 -9.30 -12.01 8.57
CA ARG A 200 -9.69 -11.70 7.17
C ARG A 200 -8.56 -12.03 6.18
N PHE A 201 -7.30 -11.74 6.53
CA PHE A 201 -6.13 -12.05 5.69
C PHE A 201 -5.60 -13.48 5.84
N GLY A 202 -5.83 -14.14 6.97
CA GLY A 202 -5.24 -15.44 7.31
C GLY A 202 -6.10 -16.65 6.95
N GLU A 203 -7.42 -16.55 7.06
CA GLU A 203 -8.34 -17.66 6.77
C GLU A 203 -8.78 -17.69 5.29
N ARG A 204 -8.73 -16.54 4.59
CA ARG A 204 -9.05 -16.43 3.16
C ARG A 204 -7.85 -16.80 2.29
N ARG A 205 -7.87 -17.98 1.67
CA ARG A 205 -7.09 -18.21 0.45
C ARG A 205 -7.79 -17.50 -0.72
N TYR A 206 -7.45 -16.23 -0.93
CA TYR A 206 -8.08 -15.37 -1.95
C TYR A 206 -8.06 -16.02 -3.34
N THR A 207 -9.23 -16.08 -3.99
CA THR A 207 -9.42 -16.66 -5.33
C THR A 207 -8.51 -15.98 -6.36
N SER A 208 -8.25 -14.68 -6.18
CA SER A 208 -7.37 -13.83 -6.97
C SER A 208 -5.91 -14.30 -7.05
N THR A 209 -5.39 -15.03 -6.05
CA THR A 209 -4.01 -15.58 -6.09
C THR A 209 -3.75 -16.49 -7.30
N GLN A 210 -4.77 -17.14 -7.86
CA GLN A 210 -4.58 -18.01 -9.02
C GLN A 210 -4.23 -17.23 -10.30
N TYR A 211 -4.65 -15.98 -10.40
CA TYR A 211 -4.47 -15.10 -11.56
C TYR A 211 -3.25 -14.17 -11.41
N LEU A 212 -2.74 -14.02 -10.18
CA LEU A 212 -1.58 -13.19 -9.88
C LEU A 212 -0.25 -13.96 -10.08
N PRO A 213 0.86 -13.23 -10.29
CA PRO A 213 2.18 -13.74 -9.98
C PRO A 213 2.37 -13.81 -8.46
N ASN A 214 3.05 -14.84 -7.97
CA ASN A 214 3.20 -15.12 -6.53
C ASN A 214 3.82 -13.94 -5.76
N GLU A 215 4.65 -13.15 -6.44
CA GLU A 215 5.28 -11.92 -5.94
C GLU A 215 4.26 -10.81 -5.58
N LEU A 216 2.98 -10.96 -5.98
CA LEU A 216 1.87 -10.07 -5.63
C LEU A 216 0.78 -10.75 -4.77
N ASP A 217 0.96 -11.99 -4.32
CA ASP A 217 -0.02 -12.70 -3.47
C ASP A 217 -0.38 -11.93 -2.19
N ALA A 218 0.59 -11.17 -1.66
CA ALA A 218 0.42 -10.26 -0.52
C ALA A 218 -0.73 -9.24 -0.70
N TYR A 219 -1.06 -8.89 -1.95
CA TYR A 219 -2.07 -7.90 -2.29
C TYR A 219 -3.38 -8.53 -2.82
N ALA A 220 -3.51 -9.86 -2.85
CA ALA A 220 -4.63 -10.54 -3.50
C ALA A 220 -6.02 -10.16 -2.95
N GLY A 221 -6.11 -9.75 -1.67
CA GLY A 221 -7.35 -9.24 -1.07
C GLY A 221 -7.86 -7.93 -1.69
N ASP A 222 -6.95 -7.02 -2.08
CA ASP A 222 -7.29 -5.78 -2.77
C ASP A 222 -8.04 -6.07 -4.09
N PHE A 223 -7.61 -7.09 -4.82
CA PHE A 223 -8.25 -7.53 -6.07
C PHE A 223 -9.59 -8.23 -5.83
N GLU A 224 -9.69 -9.05 -4.78
CA GLU A 224 -10.88 -9.83 -4.44
C GLU A 224 -12.05 -8.94 -3.96
N ASP A 225 -11.78 -8.03 -3.03
CA ASP A 225 -12.83 -7.21 -2.38
C ASP A 225 -13.26 -6.00 -3.25
N ASN A 226 -12.54 -5.65 -4.32
CA ASN A 226 -12.76 -4.39 -5.09
C ASN A 226 -13.00 -4.55 -6.61
N GLY A 227 -13.02 -5.75 -7.16
CA GLY A 227 -13.17 -5.95 -8.61
C GLY A 227 -13.45 -7.39 -9.01
N ARG A 228 -13.16 -7.72 -10.28
CA ARG A 228 -13.35 -9.08 -10.81
C ARG A 228 -12.33 -9.43 -11.89
N TRP A 229 -12.03 -10.71 -11.98
CA TRP A 229 -11.21 -11.27 -13.05
C TRP A 229 -12.08 -11.64 -14.27
N VAL A 230 -11.59 -11.32 -15.46
CA VAL A 230 -12.26 -11.52 -16.76
C VAL A 230 -11.24 -12.09 -17.73
N ASN A 231 -11.62 -13.09 -18.53
CA ASN A 231 -10.76 -13.57 -19.61
C ASN A 231 -10.96 -12.67 -20.85
N ALA A 232 -9.95 -11.84 -21.17
CA ALA A 232 -9.95 -10.92 -22.30
C ALA A 232 -9.15 -11.51 -23.49
N PRO A 233 -9.75 -11.61 -24.70
CA PRO A 233 -9.03 -12.08 -25.89
C PRO A 233 -7.74 -11.30 -26.14
N GLY A 234 -6.64 -12.02 -26.37
CA GLY A 234 -5.30 -11.44 -26.56
C GLY A 234 -4.55 -11.04 -25.29
N TYR A 235 -5.20 -11.04 -24.11
CA TYR A 235 -4.58 -10.70 -22.83
C TYR A 235 -4.66 -11.82 -21.78
N GLY A 236 -5.61 -12.77 -21.90
CA GLY A 236 -5.86 -13.79 -20.89
C GLY A 236 -6.65 -13.23 -19.71
N TYR A 237 -6.40 -13.73 -18.49
CA TYR A 237 -7.08 -13.22 -17.30
C TYR A 237 -6.56 -11.83 -16.90
N VAL A 238 -7.45 -10.85 -17.01
CA VAL A 238 -7.24 -9.45 -16.62
C VAL A 238 -8.20 -9.09 -15.49
N TRP A 239 -7.83 -8.10 -14.69
CA TRP A 239 -8.68 -7.63 -13.59
C TRP A 239 -9.35 -6.30 -13.96
N THR A 240 -10.63 -6.14 -13.66
CA THR A 240 -11.33 -4.87 -13.81
C THR A 240 -11.89 -4.42 -12.44
N PRO A 241 -11.57 -3.19 -11.99
CA PRO A 241 -12.09 -2.67 -10.73
C PRO A 241 -13.60 -2.40 -10.85
N THR A 242 -14.35 -2.56 -9.76
CA THR A 242 -15.79 -2.30 -9.74
C THR A 242 -16.12 -0.85 -10.12
N VAL A 243 -15.22 0.11 -9.84
CA VAL A 243 -15.38 1.52 -10.25
C VAL A 243 -15.23 1.79 -11.76
N SER A 244 -14.78 0.82 -12.56
CA SER A 244 -14.66 0.98 -14.02
C SER A 244 -15.99 1.20 -14.75
N VAL A 245 -17.12 0.85 -14.11
CA VAL A 245 -18.47 1.09 -14.64
C VAL A 245 -18.90 2.55 -14.54
N SER A 246 -18.21 3.36 -13.74
CA SER A 246 -18.52 4.79 -13.54
C SER A 246 -18.12 5.60 -14.77
N ALA A 247 -19.09 6.30 -15.36
CA ALA A 247 -18.85 7.17 -16.52
C ALA A 247 -17.79 8.23 -16.20
N GLY A 248 -16.68 8.21 -16.95
CA GLY A 248 -15.55 9.13 -16.78
C GLY A 248 -14.42 8.63 -15.87
N TRP A 249 -14.51 7.42 -15.29
CA TRP A 249 -13.37 6.83 -14.58
C TRP A 249 -12.27 6.39 -15.56
N SER A 250 -11.01 6.58 -15.15
CA SER A 250 -9.83 6.03 -15.82
C SER A 250 -8.71 5.76 -14.81
N PRO A 251 -7.75 4.88 -15.12
CA PRO A 251 -6.55 4.72 -14.31
C PRO A 251 -5.77 6.03 -14.16
N TYR A 252 -5.04 6.19 -13.06
CA TYR A 252 -4.28 7.39 -12.72
C TYR A 252 -5.11 8.69 -12.75
N ARG A 253 -6.39 8.64 -12.32
CA ARG A 253 -7.28 9.83 -12.25
C ARG A 253 -7.65 10.25 -10.82
N ASN A 254 -7.89 9.29 -9.92
CA ASN A 254 -8.28 9.55 -8.53
C ASN A 254 -7.09 9.33 -7.58
N GLY A 255 -6.29 10.37 -7.39
CA GLY A 255 -5.02 10.30 -6.67
C GLY A 255 -4.15 11.52 -6.94
N ARG A 256 -2.87 11.43 -6.58
CA ARG A 256 -1.92 12.53 -6.74
C ARG A 256 -0.52 12.03 -7.08
N TRP A 257 0.14 12.69 -8.02
CA TRP A 257 1.58 12.53 -8.24
C TRP A 257 2.34 13.25 -7.12
N CYS A 258 3.13 12.49 -6.37
CA CYS A 258 3.83 12.94 -5.17
C CYS A 258 5.34 12.79 -5.35
N TRP A 259 6.12 13.77 -4.90
CA TRP A 259 7.58 13.65 -4.92
C TRP A 259 8.08 12.74 -3.79
N VAL A 260 8.54 11.54 -4.16
CA VAL A 260 9.03 10.51 -3.24
C VAL A 260 10.25 9.84 -3.89
N GLY A 261 11.37 9.71 -3.16
CA GLY A 261 12.56 9.01 -3.66
C GLY A 261 13.14 9.59 -4.96
N ASN A 262 13.10 10.91 -5.13
CA ASN A 262 13.55 11.64 -6.33
C ASN A 262 12.74 11.41 -7.62
N ASP A 263 11.57 10.78 -7.53
CA ASP A 263 10.62 10.61 -8.64
C ASP A 263 9.21 11.14 -8.29
N TYR A 264 8.36 11.30 -9.30
CA TYR A 264 6.94 11.58 -9.11
C TYR A 264 6.19 10.25 -9.07
N VAL A 265 5.82 9.81 -7.87
CA VAL A 265 5.10 8.55 -7.62
C VAL A 265 3.60 8.80 -7.53
N TRP A 266 2.78 7.98 -8.19
CA TRP A 266 1.33 8.08 -8.10
C TRP A 266 0.80 7.49 -6.80
N VAL A 267 0.25 8.32 -5.92
CA VAL A 267 -0.50 7.87 -4.74
C VAL A 267 -2.00 7.86 -5.10
N GLY A 268 -2.51 6.67 -5.41
CA GLY A 268 -3.93 6.46 -5.73
C GLY A 268 -4.82 6.44 -4.49
N TYR A 269 -6.00 7.06 -4.57
CA TYR A 269 -6.96 7.12 -3.46
C TYR A 269 -7.95 5.94 -3.42
N GLU A 270 -7.97 5.06 -4.44
CA GLU A 270 -8.75 3.82 -4.36
C GLU A 270 -8.09 2.80 -3.40
N PRO A 271 -8.83 2.07 -2.55
CA PRO A 271 -8.26 1.12 -1.58
C PRO A 271 -7.32 0.06 -2.19
N TRP A 272 -7.63 -0.35 -3.42
CA TRP A 272 -6.87 -1.34 -4.18
C TRP A 272 -5.67 -0.78 -4.95
N GLY A 273 -5.48 0.55 -4.95
CA GLY A 273 -4.64 1.27 -5.92
C GLY A 273 -3.19 0.83 -6.01
N TRP A 274 -2.61 0.29 -4.94
CA TRP A 274 -1.19 -0.09 -4.87
C TRP A 274 -0.73 -1.00 -6.00
N ALA A 275 -1.27 -2.23 -6.06
CA ALA A 275 -0.76 -3.21 -7.01
C ALA A 275 -1.05 -2.82 -8.48
N PRO A 276 -2.25 -2.32 -8.85
CA PRO A 276 -2.54 -1.97 -10.23
C PRO A 276 -1.93 -0.66 -10.75
N TYR A 277 -1.51 0.27 -9.88
CA TYR A 277 -0.80 1.49 -10.31
C TYR A 277 0.72 1.34 -10.31
N HIS A 278 1.30 0.45 -9.49
CA HIS A 278 2.75 0.27 -9.41
C HIS A 278 3.30 -0.98 -10.12
N TYR A 279 2.44 -1.90 -10.55
CA TYR A 279 2.83 -3.10 -11.29
C TYR A 279 1.93 -3.29 -12.53
N GLY A 280 2.35 -4.11 -13.49
CA GLY A 280 1.53 -4.42 -14.68
C GLY A 280 1.33 -3.23 -15.63
N ARG A 281 0.23 -3.25 -16.40
CA ARG A 281 -0.15 -2.22 -17.39
C ARG A 281 -1.68 -2.13 -17.51
N TRP A 282 -2.20 -1.03 -18.08
CA TRP A 282 -3.64 -0.81 -18.24
C TRP A 282 -4.07 -0.79 -19.70
N SER A 283 -5.21 -1.39 -20.03
CA SER A 283 -5.81 -1.23 -21.35
C SER A 283 -7.33 -1.16 -21.29
N PHE A 284 -7.92 -0.87 -22.44
CA PHE A 284 -9.35 -0.66 -22.62
C PHE A 284 -9.86 -1.45 -23.82
N VAL A 285 -11.04 -2.06 -23.67
CA VAL A 285 -11.84 -2.64 -24.75
C VAL A 285 -13.31 -2.33 -24.44
N ALA A 286 -14.07 -1.83 -25.41
CA ALA A 286 -15.41 -1.28 -25.18
C ALA A 286 -16.41 -2.26 -24.52
N SER A 287 -16.25 -3.57 -24.70
CA SER A 287 -17.09 -4.61 -24.09
C SER A 287 -16.71 -4.98 -22.64
N ILE A 288 -15.59 -4.47 -22.12
CA ILE A 288 -15.09 -4.72 -20.75
C ILE A 288 -14.96 -3.41 -19.96
N GLY A 289 -14.69 -2.29 -20.65
CA GLY A 289 -14.23 -1.05 -20.04
C GLY A 289 -12.71 -1.06 -19.85
N TRP A 290 -12.24 -0.38 -18.80
CA TRP A 290 -10.85 -0.42 -18.36
C TRP A 290 -10.52 -1.71 -17.60
N PHE A 291 -9.36 -2.28 -17.88
CA PHE A 291 -8.82 -3.43 -17.15
C PHE A 291 -7.29 -3.33 -16.98
N TRP A 292 -6.83 -3.88 -15.87
CA TRP A 292 -5.43 -4.07 -15.55
C TRP A 292 -4.95 -5.44 -16.02
N VAL A 293 -3.79 -5.46 -16.66
CA VAL A 293 -3.11 -6.66 -17.14
C VAL A 293 -1.96 -6.95 -16.17
N PRO A 294 -1.95 -8.11 -15.48
CA PRO A 294 -0.90 -8.44 -14.52
C PRO A 294 0.47 -8.57 -15.22
N PRO A 295 1.58 -8.26 -14.51
CA PRO A 295 2.91 -8.61 -15.00
C PRO A 295 3.09 -10.13 -15.00
N VAL A 296 3.91 -10.66 -15.91
CA VAL A 296 4.23 -12.09 -15.94
C VAL A 296 5.10 -12.48 -14.74
N ARG A 297 4.96 -13.72 -14.27
CA ARG A 297 5.76 -14.30 -13.17
C ARG A 297 7.26 -14.18 -13.47
N GLY A 298 8.06 -13.78 -12.48
CA GLY A 298 9.48 -13.49 -12.64
C GLY A 298 9.80 -12.11 -13.25
N ALA A 299 8.80 -11.37 -13.76
CA ALA A 299 8.96 -10.02 -14.30
C ALA A 299 8.11 -8.98 -13.51
N VAL A 300 7.99 -9.18 -12.21
CA VAL A 300 7.22 -8.31 -11.31
C VAL A 300 8.10 -7.17 -10.80
N TYR A 301 8.03 -6.04 -11.48
CA TYR A 301 8.75 -4.80 -11.14
C TYR A 301 7.77 -3.74 -10.65
N TRP A 302 8.10 -3.11 -9.52
CA TRP A 302 7.44 -1.90 -9.02
C TRP A 302 7.91 -0.69 -9.82
N GLY A 303 7.02 0.24 -10.14
CA GLY A 303 7.34 1.53 -10.75
C GLY A 303 6.51 2.69 -10.18
N PRO A 304 6.99 3.94 -10.32
CA PRO A 304 6.35 5.11 -9.70
C PRO A 304 4.94 5.37 -10.27
N GLY A 305 4.72 5.00 -11.53
CA GLY A 305 3.42 4.95 -12.19
C GLY A 305 3.62 4.83 -13.69
N PHE A 306 3.05 3.79 -14.31
CA PHE A 306 3.29 3.47 -15.72
C PHE A 306 2.41 4.32 -16.63
N VAL A 307 2.84 5.55 -16.87
CA VAL A 307 2.19 6.52 -17.76
C VAL A 307 3.17 7.10 -18.80
N GLY A 308 2.61 7.55 -19.93
CA GLY A 308 3.26 8.52 -20.82
C GLY A 308 2.90 9.95 -20.41
N TRP A 309 3.78 10.92 -20.68
CA TRP A 309 3.65 12.31 -20.22
C TRP A 309 3.62 13.34 -21.34
N VAL A 310 2.89 14.44 -21.13
CA VAL A 310 3.06 15.73 -21.81
C VAL A 310 3.06 16.79 -20.72
N SER A 311 3.99 17.75 -20.78
CA SER A 311 4.07 18.86 -19.83
C SER A 311 4.39 20.15 -20.56
N THR A 312 3.67 21.21 -20.20
CA THR A 312 3.88 22.57 -20.69
C THR A 312 3.97 23.52 -19.48
N PRO A 313 4.30 24.82 -19.67
CA PRO A 313 4.26 25.80 -18.57
C PRO A 313 2.86 26.04 -17.97
N THR A 314 1.77 25.56 -18.60
CA THR A 314 0.39 25.81 -18.15
C THR A 314 -0.34 24.56 -17.71
N TYR A 315 0.01 23.37 -18.22
CA TYR A 315 -0.65 22.12 -17.87
C TYR A 315 0.30 20.92 -17.83
N VAL A 316 -0.10 19.93 -17.03
CA VAL A 316 0.53 18.60 -16.99
C VAL A 316 -0.52 17.58 -17.41
N ALA A 317 -0.16 16.68 -18.32
CA ALA A 317 -1.02 15.65 -18.85
C ALA A 317 -0.34 14.28 -18.86
N TRP A 318 -1.11 13.22 -18.63
CA TRP A 318 -0.63 11.85 -18.65
C TRP A 318 -1.66 10.86 -19.19
N VAL A 319 -1.16 9.73 -19.70
CA VAL A 319 -1.96 8.62 -20.23
C VAL A 319 -1.45 7.29 -19.67
N PRO A 320 -2.32 6.37 -19.18
CA PRO A 320 -1.90 5.05 -18.73
C PRO A 320 -1.22 4.26 -19.86
N LEU A 321 -0.12 3.55 -19.58
CA LEU A 321 0.54 2.70 -20.58
C LEU A 321 -0.12 1.32 -20.72
N ALA A 322 -0.25 0.88 -21.96
CA ALA A 322 -0.71 -0.45 -22.34
C ALA A 322 0.42 -1.51 -22.35
N PRO A 323 0.08 -2.81 -22.33
CA PRO A 323 1.06 -3.88 -22.51
C PRO A 323 1.84 -3.72 -23.83
N GLY A 324 3.17 -3.83 -23.73
CA GLY A 324 4.09 -3.64 -24.86
C GLY A 324 4.55 -2.19 -25.09
N GLU A 325 3.98 -1.20 -24.39
CA GLU A 325 4.42 0.20 -24.52
C GLU A 325 5.63 0.51 -23.63
N THR A 326 6.62 1.19 -24.21
CA THR A 326 7.85 1.58 -23.51
C THR A 326 7.57 2.66 -22.47
N TYR A 327 7.87 2.34 -21.21
CA TYR A 327 7.96 3.32 -20.14
C TYR A 327 9.35 4.00 -20.15
N TYR A 328 9.39 5.30 -19.88
CA TYR A 328 10.63 6.08 -19.76
C TYR A 328 10.68 6.65 -18.35
N GLY A 329 11.76 6.42 -17.61
CA GLY A 329 11.88 6.84 -16.21
C GLY A 329 13.31 6.83 -15.68
N HIS A 330 13.49 7.26 -14.42
CA HIS A 330 14.80 7.45 -13.78
C HIS A 330 15.27 6.21 -13.00
N GLY A 331 15.24 5.05 -13.66
CA GLY A 331 15.62 3.78 -13.04
C GLY A 331 15.27 2.57 -13.91
N ASN A 332 15.57 1.37 -13.40
CA ASN A 332 15.15 0.11 -14.04
C ASN A 332 13.80 -0.37 -13.45
N TYR A 333 12.77 -0.36 -14.29
CA TYR A 333 11.40 -0.77 -13.94
C TYR A 333 10.95 -2.02 -14.73
N GLY A 334 11.90 -2.85 -15.17
CA GLY A 334 11.64 -4.13 -15.84
C GLY A 334 11.43 -4.04 -17.36
N PRO A 335 10.94 -5.12 -17.99
CA PRO A 335 10.71 -5.20 -19.43
C PRO A 335 9.88 -4.04 -19.98
N ASN A 336 10.19 -3.60 -21.20
CA ASN A 336 9.60 -2.43 -21.84
C ASN A 336 9.74 -1.15 -20.98
N SER A 337 10.90 -0.96 -20.35
CA SER A 337 11.29 0.27 -19.66
C SER A 337 12.68 0.73 -20.12
N VAL A 338 12.87 2.03 -20.28
CA VAL A 338 14.15 2.66 -20.59
C VAL A 338 14.55 3.54 -19.40
N ASN A 339 15.71 3.25 -18.79
CA ASN A 339 16.33 4.16 -17.84
C ASN A 339 16.98 5.32 -18.59
N ILE A 340 16.41 6.51 -18.46
CA ILE A 340 16.86 7.69 -19.21
C ILE A 340 18.16 8.31 -18.64
N THR A 341 18.62 7.91 -17.45
CA THR A 341 19.94 8.34 -16.93
C THR A 341 21.11 7.65 -17.64
N ASN A 342 20.86 6.50 -18.28
CA ASN A 342 21.91 5.60 -18.80
C ASN A 342 22.02 5.64 -20.34
N VAL A 343 21.26 6.53 -21.00
CA VAL A 343 21.21 6.64 -22.47
C VAL A 343 21.23 8.12 -22.85
N ASN A 344 21.99 8.48 -23.88
CA ASN A 344 22.00 9.86 -24.40
C ASN A 344 20.77 10.09 -25.32
N VAL A 345 19.60 10.30 -24.71
CA VAL A 345 18.27 10.26 -25.38
C VAL A 345 17.95 11.51 -26.24
N ASN A 346 18.93 12.02 -26.99
CA ASN A 346 18.78 13.27 -27.76
C ASN A 346 17.77 13.20 -28.92
N GLN A 347 17.33 12.01 -29.37
CA GLN A 347 16.39 11.92 -30.48
C GLN A 347 15.53 10.63 -30.53
N VAL A 348 15.01 10.18 -29.39
CA VAL A 348 13.86 9.25 -29.42
C VAL A 348 12.64 10.02 -29.90
N VAL A 349 12.40 9.99 -31.21
CA VAL A 349 11.08 10.30 -31.76
C VAL A 349 10.14 9.21 -31.25
N VAL A 350 9.26 9.57 -30.33
CA VAL A 350 8.18 8.70 -29.83
C VAL A 350 7.17 8.53 -30.97
N LYS A 351 7.50 7.66 -31.95
CA LYS A 351 6.67 7.37 -33.13
C LYS A 351 5.36 6.65 -32.77
N ASN A 352 5.34 5.99 -31.60
CA ASN A 352 4.17 5.29 -31.10
C ASN A 352 3.33 6.27 -30.28
N VAL A 353 2.24 6.77 -30.87
CA VAL A 353 1.13 7.35 -30.11
C VAL A 353 0.57 6.25 -29.21
N TYR A 354 0.57 6.46 -27.88
CA TYR A 354 0.12 5.44 -26.93
C TYR A 354 -1.34 5.04 -27.21
N LYS A 355 -1.63 3.73 -27.29
CA LYS A 355 -2.95 3.15 -27.61
C LYS A 355 -4.08 3.80 -26.83
N ASN A 356 -3.82 4.07 -25.56
CA ASN A 356 -4.79 4.56 -24.60
C ASN A 356 -5.18 6.05 -24.78
N VAL A 357 -4.49 6.85 -25.63
CA VAL A 357 -4.88 8.27 -25.87
C VAL A 357 -6.19 8.40 -26.65
N TYR A 358 -6.56 7.37 -27.41
CA TYR A 358 -7.81 7.31 -28.18
C TYR A 358 -9.01 6.83 -27.35
N VAL A 359 -8.79 6.45 -26.09
CA VAL A 359 -9.86 6.05 -25.17
C VAL A 359 -10.53 7.31 -24.60
N ASN A 360 -11.86 7.34 -24.57
CA ASN A 360 -12.60 8.44 -23.95
C ASN A 360 -12.22 8.56 -22.46
N ASN A 361 -11.85 9.77 -22.03
CA ASN A 361 -11.25 10.05 -20.71
C ASN A 361 -9.96 9.24 -20.40
N GLY A 362 -9.27 8.68 -21.40
CA GLY A 362 -8.00 7.96 -21.19
C GLY A 362 -6.80 8.87 -20.93
N VAL A 363 -6.88 10.14 -21.30
CA VAL A 363 -5.90 11.17 -20.93
C VAL A 363 -6.43 11.98 -19.74
N THR A 364 -5.60 12.14 -18.72
CA THR A 364 -5.82 13.10 -17.63
C THR A 364 -5.01 14.35 -17.94
N VAL A 365 -5.62 15.53 -17.77
CA VAL A 365 -4.99 16.85 -17.94
C VAL A 365 -5.35 17.69 -16.73
N VAL A 366 -4.38 18.37 -16.13
CA VAL A 366 -4.58 19.31 -15.01
C VAL A 366 -3.76 20.58 -15.23
N HIS A 367 -4.20 21.71 -14.67
CA HIS A 367 -3.39 22.92 -14.62
C HIS A 367 -2.07 22.64 -13.87
N HIS A 368 -0.99 23.33 -14.26
CA HIS A 368 0.31 23.24 -13.59
C HIS A 368 0.19 23.38 -12.06
N ASP A 369 -0.55 24.37 -11.59
CA ASP A 369 -0.69 24.63 -10.14
C ASP A 369 -1.58 23.59 -9.43
N THR A 370 -2.43 22.87 -10.16
CA THR A 370 -3.19 21.73 -9.60
C THR A 370 -2.28 20.51 -9.43
N PHE A 371 -1.34 20.30 -10.36
CA PHE A 371 -0.26 19.32 -10.18
C PHE A 371 0.62 19.72 -8.98
N VAL A 372 1.22 20.89 -9.01
CA VAL A 372 2.20 21.33 -8.00
C VAL A 372 1.56 21.59 -6.63
N LYS A 373 0.65 22.56 -6.54
CA LYS A 373 0.07 23.03 -5.27
C LYS A 373 -1.13 22.23 -4.77
N GLY A 374 -1.67 21.30 -5.57
CA GLY A 374 -2.90 20.57 -5.25
C GLY A 374 -4.17 21.43 -5.21
N LYS A 375 -4.05 22.73 -5.49
CA LYS A 375 -5.19 23.66 -5.60
C LYS A 375 -5.92 23.36 -6.90
N ARG A 376 -7.19 22.97 -6.83
CA ARG A 376 -8.00 22.78 -8.03
C ARG A 376 -8.17 24.11 -8.76
N VAL A 377 -7.61 24.19 -9.96
CA VAL A 377 -7.85 25.23 -10.96
C VAL A 377 -8.66 24.56 -12.06
N ASP A 378 -9.87 25.06 -12.32
CA ASP A 378 -10.71 24.50 -13.38
C ASP A 378 -10.10 24.82 -14.75
N TYR A 379 -9.53 23.79 -15.38
CA TYR A 379 -8.85 23.87 -16.67
C TYR A 379 -9.61 23.03 -17.69
N LYS A 380 -10.01 23.65 -18.80
CA LYS A 380 -10.64 22.97 -19.94
C LYS A 380 -9.65 22.84 -21.08
N MET A 381 -9.71 21.72 -21.77
CA MET A 381 -8.84 21.39 -22.89
C MET A 381 -9.70 20.78 -24.00
N ASP A 382 -9.80 21.47 -25.14
CA ASP A 382 -10.73 21.11 -26.22
C ASP A 382 -10.23 19.97 -27.12
N ARG A 383 -8.94 19.61 -27.00
CA ARG A 383 -8.26 18.64 -27.86
C ARG A 383 -7.22 17.85 -27.07
N ASN A 384 -6.94 16.63 -27.48
CA ASN A 384 -6.00 15.76 -26.76
C ASN A 384 -4.55 16.25 -26.94
N PRO A 385 -3.81 16.61 -25.87
CA PRO A 385 -2.45 17.12 -25.99
C PRO A 385 -1.47 16.09 -26.57
N PHE A 386 -1.70 14.79 -26.38
CA PHE A 386 -0.88 13.72 -27.00
C PHE A 386 -1.04 13.61 -28.52
N LEU A 387 -1.97 14.35 -29.12
CA LEU A 387 -2.18 14.44 -30.57
C LEU A 387 -1.73 15.79 -31.15
N GLN A 388 -1.09 16.65 -30.35
CA GLN A 388 -0.71 18.02 -30.74
C GLN A 388 0.71 18.39 -30.27
N GLU A 389 1.05 18.06 -29.04
CA GLU A 389 2.34 18.37 -28.43
C GLU A 389 3.38 17.29 -28.72
N LYS A 390 4.65 17.61 -28.43
CA LYS A 390 5.69 16.59 -28.30
C LYS A 390 5.54 15.87 -26.95
N VAL A 391 5.42 14.56 -27.00
CA VAL A 391 5.46 13.68 -25.81
C VAL A 391 6.76 13.92 -25.03
N HIS A 392 6.65 14.08 -23.72
CA HIS A 392 7.78 14.26 -22.82
C HIS A 392 8.39 12.90 -22.48
N ILE A 393 9.73 12.83 -22.42
CA ILE A 393 10.47 11.61 -22.13
C ILE A 393 10.79 11.61 -20.63
N GLY A 394 10.23 10.66 -19.88
CA GLY A 394 10.31 10.64 -18.42
C GLY A 394 9.18 11.43 -17.76
N ARG A 395 9.25 11.55 -16.42
CA ARG A 395 8.39 12.45 -15.63
C ARG A 395 8.70 13.92 -15.98
N PRO A 396 7.75 14.86 -15.76
CA PRO A 396 8.01 16.29 -15.95
C PRO A 396 9.21 16.79 -15.13
N ASP A 397 10.00 17.69 -15.71
CA ASP A 397 11.03 18.46 -14.99
C ASP A 397 10.40 19.63 -14.19
N ILE A 398 9.52 19.26 -13.26
CA ILE A 398 8.88 20.17 -12.32
C ILE A 398 9.60 19.98 -10.98
N LYS A 399 10.30 21.02 -10.51
CA LYS A 399 11.04 21.00 -9.25
C LYS A 399 10.08 20.74 -8.08
N PRO A 400 10.46 19.88 -7.11
CA PRO A 400 9.61 19.57 -5.98
C PRO A 400 9.48 20.76 -5.03
N GLU A 401 8.27 20.93 -4.52
CA GLU A 401 7.92 21.87 -3.47
C GLU A 401 7.30 21.13 -2.27
N ARG A 402 7.00 21.86 -1.19
CA ARG A 402 6.33 21.35 0.01
C ARG A 402 5.05 20.57 -0.33
N GLU A 403 4.19 21.17 -1.15
CA GLU A 403 2.89 20.59 -1.51
C GLU A 403 3.02 19.39 -2.47
N THR A 404 4.09 19.32 -3.29
CA THR A 404 4.33 18.15 -4.17
C THR A 404 4.67 16.89 -3.39
N ARG A 405 5.20 17.01 -2.16
CA ARG A 405 5.48 15.86 -1.29
C ARG A 405 4.22 15.32 -0.61
N MET A 406 3.15 16.11 -0.54
CA MET A 406 1.91 15.75 0.16
C MET A 406 0.97 14.92 -0.71
N PRO A 407 0.54 13.72 -0.29
CA PRO A 407 -0.49 12.95 -1.00
C PRO A 407 -1.88 13.57 -0.84
N VAL A 408 -2.15 14.27 0.25
CA VAL A 408 -3.35 15.10 0.44
C VAL A 408 -2.90 16.47 0.95
N VAL A 409 -3.16 17.52 0.18
CA VAL A 409 -2.80 18.90 0.55
C VAL A 409 -3.81 19.41 1.58
N ARG A 410 -3.50 19.22 2.86
CA ARG A 410 -4.23 19.75 4.01
C ARG A 410 -3.28 20.17 5.12
N GLU A 411 -3.68 21.14 5.92
CA GLU A 411 -2.92 21.52 7.12
C GLU A 411 -3.08 20.48 8.23
N ILE A 412 -2.01 20.29 9.01
CA ILE A 412 -2.02 19.45 10.22
C ILE A 412 -2.42 20.36 11.40
N PRO A 413 -3.48 20.06 12.16
CA PRO A 413 -3.80 20.83 13.36
C PRO A 413 -2.67 20.73 14.39
N ARG A 414 -2.29 21.83 15.04
CA ARG A 414 -1.22 21.83 16.07
C ARG A 414 -1.44 20.83 17.20
N THR A 415 -2.69 20.49 17.50
CA THR A 415 -3.11 19.47 18.47
C THR A 415 -2.91 18.03 18.02
N LYS A 416 -2.60 17.81 16.74
CA LYS A 416 -2.33 16.50 16.12
C LYS A 416 -0.84 16.29 15.81
N GLU A 417 -0.02 17.33 15.82
CA GLU A 417 1.42 17.21 15.63
C GLU A 417 2.07 16.33 16.74
N PRO A 418 3.14 15.59 16.46
CA PRO A 418 3.82 14.75 17.46
C PRO A 418 4.41 15.57 18.63
N PRO A 419 4.59 14.95 19.82
CA PRO A 419 5.28 15.59 20.94
C PRO A 419 6.77 15.84 20.61
N GLN A 420 7.40 16.80 21.31
CA GLN A 420 8.75 17.27 21.01
C GLN A 420 9.77 16.12 20.90
N ARG A 421 9.76 15.20 21.87
CA ARG A 421 10.61 13.99 21.90
C ARG A 421 10.58 13.17 20.59
N ILE A 422 9.43 13.05 19.93
CA ILE A 422 9.25 12.34 18.65
C ILE A 422 9.71 13.17 17.43
N ARG A 423 9.58 14.50 17.50
CA ARG A 423 10.13 15.40 16.46
C ARG A 423 11.65 15.33 16.42
N GLU A 424 12.27 15.26 17.60
CA GLU A 424 13.72 15.28 17.82
C GLU A 424 14.42 13.94 17.56
N VAL A 425 13.67 12.85 17.35
CA VAL A 425 14.25 11.55 16.95
C VAL A 425 15.09 11.69 15.69
N LYS A 426 16.29 11.09 15.72
CA LYS A 426 17.24 11.02 14.60
C LYS A 426 17.41 9.58 14.16
N VAL A 427 16.74 9.21 13.07
CA VAL A 427 16.75 7.83 12.55
C VAL A 427 18.17 7.35 12.25
N GLN A 428 19.03 8.23 11.71
CA GLN A 428 20.44 7.95 11.41
C GLN A 428 21.34 7.73 12.65
N GLU A 429 20.90 8.10 13.86
CA GLU A 429 21.58 7.73 15.11
C GLU A 429 21.01 6.40 15.65
N LEU A 430 19.70 6.18 15.58
CA LEU A 430 19.07 4.91 15.95
C LEU A 430 19.62 3.73 15.14
N ARG A 431 19.75 3.87 13.81
CA ARG A 431 20.32 2.84 12.92
C ARG A 431 21.75 2.40 13.28
N LYS A 432 22.53 3.28 13.92
CA LYS A 432 23.89 2.97 14.41
C LYS A 432 23.87 2.29 15.78
N GLN A 433 22.84 2.54 16.58
CA GLN A 433 22.64 1.96 17.92
C GLN A 433 21.78 0.67 17.91
N ARG A 434 21.14 0.38 16.77
CA ARG A 434 20.31 -0.80 16.49
C ARG A 434 20.60 -1.25 15.05
N PRO A 435 21.61 -2.09 14.82
CA PRO A 435 21.76 -2.76 13.53
C PRO A 435 20.62 -3.77 13.32
N VAL A 436 20.27 -4.04 12.06
CA VAL A 436 19.43 -5.19 11.70
C VAL A 436 20.24 -6.48 11.88
N VAL A 437 19.71 -7.45 12.65
CA VAL A 437 20.42 -8.70 12.97
C VAL A 437 19.67 -9.90 12.41
N ARG A 438 20.18 -10.44 11.30
CA ARG A 438 19.56 -11.55 10.56
C ARG A 438 19.94 -12.92 11.13
N GLU A 439 21.08 -13.02 11.79
CA GLU A 439 21.56 -14.22 12.47
C GLU A 439 20.86 -14.40 13.83
N ARG A 440 20.29 -15.58 14.10
CA ARG A 440 19.49 -15.79 15.34
C ARG A 440 20.33 -15.75 16.61
N ASP A 441 21.60 -16.12 16.55
CA ASP A 441 22.55 -16.22 17.67
C ASP A 441 23.29 -14.91 17.98
N ARG A 442 23.26 -13.95 17.05
CA ARG A 442 23.95 -12.67 17.19
C ARG A 442 23.14 -11.67 18.04
N SER A 443 23.84 -10.86 18.82
CA SER A 443 23.29 -9.80 19.67
C SER A 443 23.08 -8.48 18.89
N VAL A 444 21.98 -7.78 19.17
CA VAL A 444 21.68 -6.42 18.67
C VAL A 444 22.40 -5.36 19.51
N PHE A 445 22.53 -5.57 20.83
CA PHE A 445 23.10 -4.58 21.75
C PHE A 445 24.63 -4.68 21.92
N SER A 446 25.18 -5.90 21.89
CA SER A 446 26.62 -6.19 22.03
C SER A 446 27.10 -7.19 20.97
N PRO A 447 27.22 -6.82 19.68
CA PRO A 447 27.49 -7.77 18.58
C PRO A 447 28.81 -8.55 18.64
N ASN A 448 29.71 -8.19 19.56
CA ASN A 448 31.03 -8.82 19.77
C ASN A 448 31.13 -9.58 21.11
N GLU A 449 30.07 -9.62 21.92
CA GLU A 449 30.04 -10.36 23.19
C GLU A 449 29.30 -11.70 23.04
N PRO A 450 29.65 -12.74 23.83
CA PRO A 450 28.86 -13.97 23.87
C PRO A 450 27.45 -13.72 24.40
N GLU A 451 26.47 -14.47 23.88
CA GLU A 451 25.07 -14.28 24.26
C GLU A 451 24.83 -14.48 25.76
N LYS A 452 24.16 -13.51 26.39
CA LYS A 452 23.73 -13.56 27.78
C LYS A 452 22.25 -13.95 27.82
N ARG A 453 21.89 -14.98 28.59
CA ARG A 453 20.48 -15.30 28.84
C ARG A 453 19.87 -14.30 29.83
N LEU A 454 18.74 -13.69 29.47
CA LEU A 454 18.00 -12.78 30.33
C LEU A 454 17.51 -13.50 31.60
N LYS A 455 17.69 -12.87 32.77
CA LYS A 455 17.14 -13.36 34.03
C LYS A 455 15.68 -12.90 34.15
N VAL A 456 14.76 -13.76 33.77
CA VAL A 456 13.32 -13.47 33.76
C VAL A 456 12.64 -14.12 34.96
N LYS A 457 11.87 -13.34 35.72
CA LYS A 457 11.01 -13.80 36.81
C LYS A 457 9.67 -14.24 36.23
N THR A 458 9.23 -15.47 36.54
CA THR A 458 7.92 -15.96 36.10
C THR A 458 6.84 -15.59 37.11
N LEU A 459 5.67 -15.17 36.60
CA LEU A 459 4.46 -14.90 37.36
C LEU A 459 3.34 -15.84 36.89
N ASP A 460 2.58 -16.39 37.83
CA ASP A 460 1.50 -17.35 37.52
C ASP A 460 0.21 -16.66 37.08
N THR A 461 -0.07 -15.47 37.63
CA THR A 461 -1.25 -14.65 37.30
C THR A 461 -0.92 -13.67 36.17
N PRO A 462 -1.81 -13.45 35.18
CA PRO A 462 -1.63 -12.36 34.22
C PRO A 462 -1.53 -11.00 34.92
N GLN A 463 -0.54 -10.19 34.57
CA GLN A 463 -0.54 -8.78 34.99
C GLN A 463 -1.68 -8.03 34.30
N GLN A 464 -2.30 -7.09 35.01
CA GLN A 464 -3.33 -6.23 34.43
C GLN A 464 -2.68 -5.23 33.47
N ARG A 465 -2.71 -5.53 32.16
CA ARG A 465 -2.16 -4.65 31.12
C ARG A 465 -2.78 -3.25 31.21
N LYS A 466 -1.97 -2.28 31.62
CA LYS A 466 -2.24 -0.86 31.41
C LYS A 466 -1.50 -0.41 30.17
N ARG A 467 -2.20 -0.31 29.04
CA ARG A 467 -1.74 0.51 27.92
C ARG A 467 -1.44 1.91 28.45
N PHE A 468 -0.25 2.43 28.18
CA PHE A 468 0.24 3.71 28.73
C PHE A 468 -0.65 4.93 28.38
N ARG A 469 -1.57 4.75 27.43
CA ARG A 469 -2.75 5.56 27.09
C ARG A 469 -3.49 6.20 28.27
N GLU A 470 -3.61 5.55 29.44
CA GLU A 470 -4.37 6.12 30.56
C GLU A 470 -3.66 7.27 31.28
N GLU A 471 -2.36 7.15 31.57
CA GLU A 471 -1.66 8.16 32.38
C GLU A 471 -1.49 9.49 31.64
N ASP A 472 -1.14 9.44 30.36
CA ASP A 472 -0.96 10.64 29.55
C ASP A 472 -2.29 11.37 29.30
N ARG A 473 -3.41 10.64 29.23
CA ARG A 473 -4.74 11.24 29.13
C ARG A 473 -5.11 12.03 30.39
N GLN A 474 -4.64 11.59 31.56
CA GLN A 474 -4.78 12.35 32.81
C GLN A 474 -3.77 13.50 32.90
N LYS A 475 -2.53 13.36 32.40
CA LYS A 475 -1.50 14.41 32.41
C LYS A 475 -1.80 15.56 31.43
N MET A 476 -2.42 15.29 30.28
CA MET A 476 -2.80 16.30 29.28
C MET A 476 -4.03 17.15 29.64
N GLN A 477 -4.88 16.74 30.59
CA GLN A 477 -6.07 17.50 30.97
C GLN A 477 -5.74 18.79 31.77
N PRO A 478 -4.91 18.76 32.84
CA PRO A 478 -4.51 19.96 33.59
C PRO A 478 -3.78 21.01 32.75
N GLU A 479 -3.01 20.59 31.75
CA GLU A 479 -2.21 21.52 30.95
C GLU A 479 -3.06 22.37 30.00
N LYS A 480 -4.20 21.84 29.50
CA LYS A 480 -5.18 22.65 28.75
C LYS A 480 -5.73 23.80 29.59
N GLN A 481 -6.19 23.50 30.81
CA GLN A 481 -6.72 24.54 31.71
C GLN A 481 -5.67 25.63 32.00
N ARG A 482 -4.43 25.24 32.30
CA ARG A 482 -3.33 26.20 32.52
C ARG A 482 -2.94 27.03 31.29
N GLN A 483 -3.18 26.55 30.08
CA GLN A 483 -2.93 27.34 28.85
C GLN A 483 -4.10 28.26 28.49
N GLU A 484 -5.33 27.94 28.90
CA GLU A 484 -6.50 28.81 28.73
C GLU A 484 -6.50 29.95 29.76
N GLU A 485 -6.25 29.67 31.05
CA GLU A 485 -6.11 30.68 32.10
C GLU A 485 -5.04 31.74 31.77
N ARG A 486 -3.92 31.33 31.19
CA ARG A 486 -2.81 32.23 30.81
C ARG A 486 -3.09 33.18 29.63
N LYS A 487 -4.26 33.10 28.99
CA LYS A 487 -4.67 34.01 27.91
C LYS A 487 -5.66 35.10 28.35
N GLY A 488 -6.11 35.08 29.61
CA GLY A 488 -6.98 36.11 30.18
C GLY A 488 -6.20 37.35 30.64
N GLY A 489 -6.10 38.37 29.80
CA GLY A 489 -5.72 39.73 30.24
C GLY A 489 -6.83 40.37 31.09
N PRO A 490 -6.50 41.26 32.05
CA PRO A 490 -7.49 41.77 33.02
C PRO A 490 -8.48 42.76 32.38
N ALA A 491 -9.78 42.49 32.55
CA ALA A 491 -10.86 43.42 32.24
C ALA A 491 -11.12 44.42 33.38
N GLU A 492 -11.67 45.58 33.06
CA GLU A 492 -11.80 46.71 34.00
C GLU A 492 -12.87 46.56 35.09
N ARG A 493 -12.70 47.30 36.19
CA ARG A 493 -13.68 47.41 37.28
C ARG A 493 -14.92 48.21 36.86
N LYS A 494 -16.11 47.73 37.24
CA LYS A 494 -17.24 48.58 37.66
C LYS A 494 -17.84 48.04 38.96
N GLN A 495 -18.52 48.91 39.71
CA GLN A 495 -18.72 48.76 41.15
C GLN A 495 -20.06 48.13 41.57
N ASP A 496 -19.97 47.31 42.61
CA ASP A 496 -20.89 47.10 43.73
C ASP A 496 -22.37 47.54 43.62
N MET A 497 -23.28 46.56 43.75
CA MET A 497 -24.34 46.64 44.79
C MET A 497 -24.95 45.27 45.15
N LYS A 498 -25.44 45.17 46.40
CA LYS A 498 -26.17 44.04 47.01
C LYS A 498 -27.03 44.59 48.18
N PRO A 499 -28.04 43.85 48.69
CA PRO A 499 -28.89 42.85 48.05
C PRO A 499 -30.40 43.09 48.28
N GLY A 500 -31.27 42.50 47.45
CA GLY A 500 -32.74 42.50 47.65
C GLY A 500 -33.34 41.09 47.47
N ARG A 501 -34.40 40.75 48.22
CA ARG A 501 -35.10 39.46 48.12
C ARG A 501 -36.26 39.49 47.09
N PRO A 502 -36.68 38.34 46.53
CA PRO A 502 -37.41 38.28 45.27
C PRO A 502 -38.95 38.23 45.42
N LEU A 503 -39.63 38.69 44.37
CA LEU A 503 -41.02 38.36 44.00
C LEU A 503 -41.08 38.03 42.49
N PRO A 504 -42.11 37.31 41.99
CA PRO A 504 -41.92 36.37 40.87
C PRO A 504 -42.47 36.81 39.50
N SER A 505 -41.89 36.25 38.43
CA SER A 505 -42.45 36.33 37.06
C SER A 505 -42.22 35.05 36.23
N GLU A 506 -43.33 34.45 35.80
CA GLU A 506 -43.60 33.99 34.42
C GLU A 506 -42.54 33.22 33.59
N GLN A 507 -41.81 32.27 34.19
CA GLN A 507 -41.03 31.27 33.42
C GLN A 507 -41.29 29.82 33.83
N LYS A 508 -42.56 29.42 33.98
CA LYS A 508 -42.94 28.01 34.25
C LYS A 508 -44.15 27.44 33.50
N GLU A 509 -44.69 28.17 32.52
CA GLU A 509 -45.84 27.73 31.71
C GLU A 509 -45.40 27.18 30.33
N MET A 510 -44.45 27.82 29.65
CA MET A 510 -43.99 27.40 28.31
C MET A 510 -43.30 26.03 28.25
N GLU A 511 -42.76 25.52 29.36
CA GLU A 511 -42.10 24.21 29.41
C GLU A 511 -43.10 23.03 29.55
N ARG A 512 -44.36 23.31 29.93
CA ARG A 512 -45.40 22.29 30.14
C ARG A 512 -46.20 21.91 28.90
N GLN A 513 -46.03 22.62 27.78
CA GLN A 513 -46.67 22.28 26.49
C GLN A 513 -45.74 21.55 25.51
N ARG A 514 -44.44 21.40 25.80
CA ARG A 514 -43.46 20.71 24.93
C ARG A 514 -43.09 19.28 25.33
N SER A 515 -43.83 18.70 26.29
CA SER A 515 -43.53 17.41 26.92
C SER A 515 -44.70 16.41 26.88
N ARG A 516 -45.64 16.58 25.93
CA ARG A 516 -46.82 15.71 25.77
C ARG A 516 -47.01 15.04 24.40
N GLU A 517 -45.91 14.94 23.64
CA GLU A 517 -45.68 14.05 22.49
C GLU A 517 -44.15 13.80 22.46
N THR A 518 -43.59 12.61 22.32
CA THR A 518 -44.14 11.24 22.14
C THR A 518 -43.39 10.25 23.04
N ARG A 519 -44.01 9.09 23.36
CA ARG A 519 -43.28 7.91 23.89
C ARG A 519 -42.77 7.05 22.71
N PRO A 520 -41.60 6.40 22.82
CA PRO A 520 -41.05 5.58 21.74
C PRO A 520 -41.79 4.23 21.63
N PRO A 521 -42.19 3.80 20.41
CA PRO A 521 -42.50 2.41 20.12
C PRO A 521 -41.22 1.63 19.77
N ASP A 522 -41.22 0.33 20.12
CA ASP A 522 -40.24 -0.65 19.65
C ASP A 522 -40.39 -0.86 18.12
N ALA A 523 -39.28 -1.00 17.40
CA ALA A 523 -39.26 -0.94 15.93
C ALA A 523 -38.08 -1.69 15.27
N GLY A 524 -38.22 -3.01 15.13
CA GLY A 524 -37.43 -3.77 14.17
C GLY A 524 -37.96 -3.68 12.73
N ARG A 525 -37.08 -3.40 11.75
CA ARG A 525 -37.17 -3.80 10.32
C ARG A 525 -38.40 -3.37 9.49
N PRO A 526 -38.31 -2.27 8.71
CA PRO A 526 -39.25 -2.04 7.60
C PRO A 526 -38.68 -1.61 6.23
N GLU A 527 -37.48 -2.04 5.79
CA GLU A 527 -36.97 -1.64 4.44
C GLU A 527 -37.40 -2.54 3.27
N GLN A 528 -37.70 -3.83 3.50
CA GLN A 528 -37.98 -4.82 2.43
C GLN A 528 -39.39 -4.73 1.78
N LYS A 529 -40.16 -3.66 2.03
CA LYS A 529 -41.48 -3.46 1.41
C LYS A 529 -41.46 -2.44 0.26
N GLN A 530 -40.76 -1.31 0.37
CA GLN A 530 -40.78 -0.27 -0.67
C GLN A 530 -40.17 -0.76 -2.00
N MET A 531 -39.00 -1.43 -1.97
CA MET A 531 -38.39 -2.02 -3.17
C MET A 531 -39.29 -3.03 -3.91
N LYS A 532 -40.23 -3.69 -3.21
CA LYS A 532 -41.16 -4.67 -3.83
C LYS A 532 -42.38 -4.03 -4.50
N GLU A 533 -42.68 -2.78 -4.20
CA GLU A 533 -43.80 -2.05 -4.82
C GLU A 533 -43.34 -1.25 -6.04
N GLU A 534 -42.10 -0.76 -6.01
CA GLU A 534 -41.44 -0.06 -7.12
C GLU A 534 -41.11 -1.02 -8.28
N GLN A 535 -40.47 -2.17 -8.00
CA GLN A 535 -40.25 -3.25 -8.99
C GLN A 535 -41.55 -3.82 -9.59
N ARG A 536 -42.71 -3.60 -8.94
CA ARG A 536 -44.01 -4.02 -9.44
C ARG A 536 -44.60 -3.01 -10.44
N ARG A 537 -44.14 -1.76 -10.44
CA ARG A 537 -44.55 -0.74 -11.43
C ARG A 537 -43.74 -0.84 -12.72
N GLU A 538 -42.43 -1.09 -12.64
CA GLU A 538 -41.58 -1.25 -13.84
C GLU A 538 -42.00 -2.45 -14.71
N ARG A 539 -42.43 -3.56 -14.08
CA ARG A 539 -42.94 -4.76 -14.78
C ARG A 539 -44.28 -4.59 -15.51
N ALA A 540 -44.86 -3.39 -15.54
CA ALA A 540 -46.13 -3.12 -16.23
C ALA A 540 -45.98 -2.48 -17.62
N ALA A 541 -44.75 -2.28 -18.13
CA ALA A 541 -44.46 -1.43 -19.29
C ALA A 541 -43.59 -2.08 -20.38
N GLU A 542 -43.90 -3.31 -20.80
CA GLU A 542 -43.36 -3.91 -22.05
C GLU A 542 -44.47 -4.49 -22.96
N PRO A 543 -44.32 -4.49 -24.30
CA PRO A 543 -45.35 -4.98 -25.22
C PRO A 543 -45.44 -6.52 -25.27
N ALA A 544 -46.64 -7.05 -25.50
CA ALA A 544 -46.87 -8.50 -25.57
C ALA A 544 -46.35 -9.15 -26.88
N PRO A 545 -45.76 -10.36 -26.83
CA PRO A 545 -45.28 -11.07 -28.02
C PRO A 545 -46.44 -11.69 -28.83
N GLN A 546 -46.35 -11.63 -30.15
CA GLN A 546 -47.31 -12.26 -31.06
C GLN A 546 -47.21 -13.79 -31.02
N LYS A 547 -48.36 -14.47 -30.94
CA LYS A 547 -48.46 -15.94 -31.06
C LYS A 547 -48.59 -16.34 -32.53
N GLN A 548 -47.56 -16.94 -33.11
CA GLN A 548 -47.76 -17.83 -34.27
C GLN A 548 -48.25 -19.20 -33.79
N LYS A 549 -49.34 -19.70 -34.39
CA LYS A 549 -49.77 -21.09 -34.21
C LYS A 549 -48.84 -22.01 -35.00
N LYS A 550 -48.51 -23.18 -34.42
CA LYS A 550 -48.19 -24.36 -35.23
C LYS A 550 -49.49 -25.01 -35.66
N GLU A 551 -49.62 -25.33 -36.94
CA GLU A 551 -50.45 -26.44 -37.41
C GLU A 551 -49.56 -27.60 -37.84
N MET A 552 -50.12 -28.80 -37.86
CA MET A 552 -49.39 -30.05 -38.02
C MET A 552 -50.18 -30.99 -38.92
N GLN A 553 -49.60 -31.38 -40.05
CA GLN A 553 -50.09 -32.45 -40.93
C GLN A 553 -48.92 -33.34 -41.36
N GLN A 554 -49.24 -34.54 -41.86
CA GLN A 554 -48.38 -35.71 -41.81
C GLN A 554 -48.00 -36.31 -43.17
N ASP A 555 -46.94 -37.13 -43.13
CA ASP A 555 -46.65 -38.30 -43.97
C ASP A 555 -46.38 -38.17 -45.50
N LYS A 556 -45.08 -38.33 -45.83
CA LYS A 556 -44.49 -39.25 -46.87
C LYS A 556 -44.78 -39.04 -48.38
N PRO A 557 -43.97 -39.66 -49.29
CA PRO A 557 -42.55 -40.08 -49.22
C PRO A 557 -41.70 -39.54 -50.41
N LEU A 558 -40.42 -39.93 -50.53
CA LEU A 558 -39.55 -39.64 -51.69
C LEU A 558 -39.95 -40.44 -52.95
N PRO A 559 -39.55 -39.98 -54.16
CA PRO A 559 -38.53 -40.76 -54.90
C PRO A 559 -37.46 -39.94 -55.68
N SER A 560 -36.20 -40.37 -55.51
CA SER A 560 -35.06 -40.54 -56.46
C SER A 560 -34.85 -39.76 -57.79
N GLU A 561 -33.56 -39.75 -58.20
CA GLU A 561 -33.00 -39.59 -59.58
C GLU A 561 -32.75 -38.16 -60.15
N GLN A 562 -31.81 -37.92 -61.09
CA GLN A 562 -30.41 -38.41 -61.31
C GLN A 562 -29.69 -37.51 -62.37
N LYS A 563 -28.35 -37.32 -62.28
CA LYS A 563 -27.41 -36.88 -63.37
C LYS A 563 -27.64 -35.44 -63.93
N GLN A 564 -26.75 -34.76 -64.68
CA GLN A 564 -25.37 -34.98 -65.24
C GLN A 564 -24.71 -33.56 -65.44
N GLN A 565 -23.44 -33.28 -65.82
CA GLN A 565 -22.26 -34.06 -66.28
C GLN A 565 -20.91 -33.29 -65.97
N GLU A 566 -19.80 -33.85 -66.47
CA GLU A 566 -18.40 -33.40 -66.62
C GLU A 566 -18.18 -32.09 -67.46
N LYS A 567 -16.99 -31.49 -67.68
CA LYS A 567 -15.54 -31.90 -67.78
C LYS A 567 -14.63 -30.73 -67.30
N ASN A 568 -13.31 -30.79 -67.02
CA ASN A 568 -12.14 -31.64 -67.38
C ASN A 568 -11.21 -31.80 -66.13
N LYS A 569 -10.47 -32.90 -65.86
CA LYS A 569 -9.19 -33.42 -66.45
C LYS A 569 -7.96 -32.47 -66.31
N LYS A 570 -6.74 -32.91 -65.91
CA LYS A 570 -6.19 -34.23 -65.45
C LYS A 570 -4.72 -34.09 -64.91
N VAL A 571 -4.19 -35.14 -64.23
CA VAL A 571 -2.75 -35.49 -63.95
C VAL A 571 -2.06 -34.76 -62.77
N ARG A 572 -1.07 -35.31 -62.02
CA ARG A 572 -0.79 -36.67 -61.42
C ARG A 572 0.48 -36.57 -60.52
N GLU A 573 0.61 -37.44 -59.51
CA GLU A 573 1.86 -37.74 -58.74
C GLU A 573 2.82 -38.71 -59.48
N PRO A 574 4.10 -38.88 -59.03
CA PRO A 574 4.43 -39.79 -57.90
C PRO A 574 5.48 -39.21 -56.90
N GLY A 575 6.00 -40.01 -55.96
CA GLY A 575 7.01 -39.60 -54.96
C GLY A 575 7.97 -40.71 -54.49
N LYS A 576 8.75 -40.44 -53.41
CA LYS A 576 9.96 -41.17 -52.92
C LYS A 576 11.19 -41.00 -53.83
N GLU A 577 12.45 -41.18 -53.41
CA GLU A 577 13.03 -41.79 -52.18
C GLU A 577 14.45 -41.24 -51.84
N ASP A 578 14.87 -41.42 -50.58
CA ASP A 578 16.26 -41.65 -50.07
C ASP A 578 17.38 -40.56 -49.98
N LEU A 579 18.33 -40.82 -49.06
CA LEU A 579 19.69 -40.24 -48.83
C LEU A 579 19.86 -38.74 -48.44
N ARG A 580 20.94 -38.28 -47.76
CA ARG A 580 21.72 -38.75 -46.57
C ARG A 580 22.76 -37.69 -46.13
N GLU A 581 23.15 -37.72 -44.85
CA GLU A 581 24.43 -37.24 -44.25
C GLU A 581 24.77 -35.72 -44.12
N GLU A 582 25.73 -35.46 -43.21
CA GLU A 582 26.31 -34.19 -42.70
C GLU A 582 25.36 -33.14 -42.03
N GLY A 583 25.63 -32.61 -40.84
CA GLY A 583 26.64 -32.93 -39.81
C GLY A 583 26.82 -31.82 -38.75
N MET A 584 26.66 -32.11 -37.45
CA MET A 584 26.96 -31.17 -36.34
C MET A 584 27.41 -31.89 -35.05
N PRO A 585 28.19 -31.24 -34.15
CA PRO A 585 28.92 -31.92 -33.08
C PRO A 585 28.20 -31.95 -31.71
N GLU A 586 28.55 -32.94 -30.88
CA GLU A 586 28.10 -33.06 -29.48
C GLU A 586 28.92 -32.19 -28.49
N PRO A 587 28.34 -31.76 -27.36
CA PRO A 587 29.08 -31.31 -26.19
C PRO A 587 29.55 -32.49 -25.32
N PRO A 588 30.73 -32.42 -24.66
CA PRO A 588 31.28 -33.55 -23.90
C PRO A 588 30.52 -33.82 -22.59
N GLY A 589 30.29 -35.10 -22.30
CA GLY A 589 29.65 -35.55 -21.05
C GLY A 589 30.59 -35.61 -19.85
N GLN A 590 30.01 -35.63 -18.64
CA GLN A 590 30.72 -35.93 -17.39
C GLN A 590 30.50 -37.40 -16.98
N GLU A 591 31.56 -38.06 -16.52
CA GLU A 591 31.54 -39.46 -16.12
C GLU A 591 30.73 -39.73 -14.84
N ARG A 592 30.06 -40.89 -14.78
CA ARG A 592 29.62 -41.48 -13.51
C ARG A 592 30.73 -42.37 -12.95
N ARG A 593 31.16 -42.12 -11.72
CA ARG A 593 31.97 -43.07 -10.95
C ARG A 593 31.09 -43.79 -9.93
N ASN A 594 31.04 -45.12 -9.99
CA ASN A 594 30.38 -45.96 -8.99
C ASN A 594 31.38 -46.45 -7.95
N GLY A 595 30.93 -46.51 -6.69
CA GLY A 595 31.31 -47.57 -5.74
C GLY A 595 32.69 -47.50 -5.07
N ARG A 596 32.75 -46.88 -3.90
CA ARG A 596 32.88 -47.65 -2.64
C ARG A 596 32.31 -46.87 -1.46
#